data_AF-A0A699JQQ8-F1
#
_entry.id   AF-A0A699JQQ8-F1
#
_cell.length_a   1.000
_cell.length_b   1.000
_cell.length_c   1.000
_cell.angle_alpha   90.00
_cell.angle_beta   90.00
_cell.angle_gamma   90.00
#
_symmetry.space_group_name_H-M   'P 1'
#
loop_
_entity.id
_entity.type
_entity.pdbx_description
1 polymer ?
#
loop_
_entity_poly.entity_id
_entity_poly.type
_entity_poly.pdbx_seq_one_letter_code
_entity_poly.pdbx_strand_id
1 'polypeptide(L)'
;MRYGAEEGRYIAQGCVDKALQIMCFYAEDPNGIEFKSHLARIPDYLWMAEDGMKMQSFGSQLWDCTLITRAILASDMVEEYGDSLKKAHFFIKESQ
;
A
#
# COMPACT_ATOMS: atom_id res chain seq x y z
N MET A 1 14.20 -13.01 4.85
CA MET A 1 13.78 -11.68 5.36
C MET A 1 14.38 -10.57 4.52
N ARG A 2 15.71 -10.38 4.53
CA ARG A 2 16.41 -9.30 3.78
C ARG A 2 16.03 -9.19 2.29
N TYR A 3 16.06 -10.29 1.53
CA TYR A 3 15.62 -10.30 0.12
C TYR A 3 14.19 -9.76 -0.08
N GLY A 4 13.21 -10.24 0.69
CA GLY A 4 11.82 -9.78 0.58
C GLY A 4 11.63 -8.32 1.02
N ALA A 5 12.43 -7.86 1.99
CA ALA A 5 12.46 -6.46 2.40
C ALA A 5 13.04 -5.57 1.29
N GLU A 6 14.12 -5.97 0.63
CA GLU A 6 14.74 -5.22 -0.47
C GLU A 6 13.81 -5.12 -1.67
N GLU A 7 13.27 -6.24 -2.16
CA GLU A 7 12.34 -6.27 -3.30
C GLU A 7 11.06 -5.48 -3.01
N GLY A 8 10.52 -5.62 -1.79
CA GLY A 8 9.36 -4.87 -1.33
C GLY A 8 9.65 -3.42 -0.94
N ARG A 9 10.88 -2.92 -1.11
CA ARG A 9 11.31 -1.57 -0.69
C ARG A 9 10.93 -1.26 0.76
N TYR A 10 11.07 -2.26 1.63
CA TYR A 10 10.85 -2.25 3.08
C TYR A 10 9.39 -2.01 3.51
N ILE A 11 8.45 -2.15 2.57
CA ILE A 11 7.02 -2.10 2.87
C ILE A 11 6.56 -3.33 3.66
N ALA A 12 7.19 -4.50 3.44
CA ALA A 12 6.77 -5.81 3.96
C ALA A 12 5.40 -6.26 3.42
N GLN A 13 5.05 -7.54 3.62
CA GLN A 13 3.83 -8.11 3.01
C GLN A 13 2.53 -7.67 3.71
N GLY A 14 2.62 -7.24 4.96
CA GLY A 14 1.49 -6.75 5.73
C GLY A 14 1.92 -6.24 7.09
N CYS A 15 0.97 -5.74 7.88
CA CYS A 15 1.27 -4.94 9.08
C CYS A 15 1.96 -5.74 10.19
N VAL A 16 1.59 -7.02 10.34
CA VAL A 16 2.22 -7.91 11.32
C VAL A 16 3.65 -8.25 10.90
N ASP A 17 3.85 -8.65 9.65
CA ASP A 17 5.18 -8.91 9.09
C ASP A 17 6.06 -7.65 9.17
N LYS A 18 5.50 -6.48 8.88
CA LYS A 18 6.18 -5.19 9.02
C LYS A 18 6.71 -4.95 10.43
N ALA A 19 5.87 -5.16 11.46
CA ALA A 19 6.27 -4.98 12.85
C ALA A 19 7.38 -5.97 13.26
N LEU A 20 7.25 -7.24 12.84
CA LEU A 20 8.26 -8.28 13.11
C LEU A 20 9.60 -7.93 12.45
N GLN A 21 9.60 -7.51 11.19
CA GLN A 21 10.83 -7.14 10.48
C GLN A 21 11.51 -5.92 11.12
N ILE A 22 10.76 -4.89 11.54
CA ILE A 22 11.32 -3.75 12.29
C ILE A 22 12.08 -4.25 13.53
N MET A 23 11.49 -5.17 14.31
CA MET A 23 12.14 -5.71 15.51
C MET A 23 13.38 -6.52 15.17
N CYS A 24 13.35 -7.33 14.12
CA CYS A 24 14.49 -8.12 13.68
C CYS A 24 15.66 -7.24 13.21
N PHE A 25 15.41 -6.24 12.36
CA PHE A 25 16.48 -5.35 11.88
C PHE A 25 16.99 -4.41 12.96
N TYR A 26 16.16 -4.02 13.92
CA TYR A 26 16.62 -3.30 15.12
C TYR A 26 17.57 -4.15 15.96
N ALA A 27 17.24 -5.43 16.17
CA ALA A 27 18.07 -6.35 16.95
C ALA A 27 19.40 -6.69 16.24
N GLU A 28 19.43 -6.65 14.90
CA GLU A 28 20.65 -6.84 14.10
C GLU A 28 21.58 -5.61 14.15
N ASP A 29 21.08 -4.44 13.75
CA ASP A 29 21.80 -3.16 13.85
C ASP A 29 20.81 -1.99 14.01
N PRO A 30 20.69 -1.40 15.22
CA PRO A 30 19.77 -0.29 15.46
C PRO A 30 20.16 0.99 14.72
N ASN A 31 21.37 1.09 14.16
CA ASN A 31 21.82 2.21 13.33
C ASN A 31 21.86 1.86 11.84
N GLY A 32 21.54 0.61 11.48
CA GLY A 32 21.62 0.06 10.14
C GLY A 32 20.67 0.74 9.17
N ILE A 33 21.00 0.66 7.87
CA ILE A 33 20.20 1.28 6.82
C ILE A 33 18.85 0.57 6.68
N GLU A 34 18.80 -0.74 6.85
CA GLU A 34 17.59 -1.55 6.71
C GLU A 34 16.56 -1.22 7.78
N PHE A 35 17.01 -1.05 9.03
CA PHE A 35 16.14 -0.60 10.12
C PHE A 35 15.55 0.79 9.81
N LYS A 36 16.40 1.75 9.40
CA LYS A 36 15.97 3.09 9.00
C LYS A 36 14.99 3.07 7.81
N SER A 37 15.24 2.21 6.82
CA SER A 37 14.37 2.03 5.65
C SER A 37 13.00 1.47 6.04
N HIS A 38 12.94 0.54 7.00
CA HIS A 38 11.66 0.08 7.54
C HIS A 38 10.90 1.17 8.32
N LEU A 39 11.60 1.96 9.15
CA LEU A 39 10.99 3.07 9.88
C LEU A 39 10.38 4.12 8.95
N ALA A 40 11.10 4.47 7.87
CA ALA A 40 10.63 5.42 6.86
C ALA A 40 9.30 4.98 6.19
N ARG A 41 9.00 3.68 6.25
CA ARG A 41 7.83 3.05 5.64
C ARG A 41 6.68 2.77 6.63
N ILE A 42 6.75 3.28 7.85
CA ILE A 42 5.64 3.18 8.83
C ILE A 42 4.43 4.01 8.39
N PRO A 43 4.57 5.25 7.89
CA PRO A 43 3.43 6.05 7.48
C PRO A 43 2.55 5.42 6.40
N ASP A 44 3.11 4.59 5.52
CA ASP A 44 2.34 3.85 4.49
C ASP A 44 1.24 2.95 5.11
N TYR A 45 1.39 2.58 6.38
CA TYR A 45 0.47 1.73 7.12
C TYR A 45 -0.51 2.51 8.00
N LEU A 46 -0.34 3.83 8.17
CA LEU A 46 -1.17 4.61 9.08
C LEU A 46 -2.30 5.31 8.34
N TRP A 47 -3.52 5.17 8.86
CA TRP A 47 -4.73 5.77 8.29
C TRP A 47 -5.49 6.55 9.35
N MET A 48 -5.87 7.78 9.05
CA MET A 48 -6.75 8.58 9.90
C MET A 48 -8.20 8.26 9.57
N ALA A 49 -8.87 7.51 10.45
CA ALA A 49 -10.30 7.26 10.40
C ALA A 49 -11.07 8.25 11.29
N GLU A 50 -12.40 8.22 11.21
CA GLU A 50 -13.31 9.09 11.97
C GLU A 50 -13.12 8.95 13.50
N ASP A 51 -12.70 7.77 13.96
CA ASP A 51 -12.43 7.43 15.36
C ASP A 51 -10.93 7.48 15.73
N GLY A 52 -10.09 8.03 14.85
CA GLY A 52 -8.66 8.25 15.10
C GLY A 52 -7.73 7.45 14.20
N MET A 53 -6.45 7.44 14.57
CA MET A 53 -5.40 6.79 13.77
C MET A 53 -5.45 5.26 13.92
N LYS A 54 -5.44 4.55 12.79
CA LYS A 54 -5.44 3.09 12.69
C LYS A 54 -4.27 2.60 11.86
N MET A 55 -3.86 1.36 12.09
CA MET A 55 -2.92 0.66 11.23
C MET A 55 -3.67 -0.18 10.20
N GLN A 56 -3.34 -0.02 8.92
CA GLN A 56 -3.84 -0.80 7.80
C GLN A 56 -2.91 -1.96 7.48
N SER A 57 -3.36 -2.93 6.68
CA SER A 57 -2.52 -4.07 6.29
C SER A 57 -1.58 -3.77 5.11
N PHE A 58 -2.08 -3.37 3.95
CA PHE A 58 -1.22 -3.00 2.79
C PHE A 58 -1.95 -2.07 1.81
N GLY A 59 -3.08 -1.48 2.27
CA GLY A 59 -4.04 -0.77 1.42
C GLY A 59 -4.81 -1.71 0.49
N SER A 60 -5.81 -1.16 -0.20
CA SER A 60 -6.65 -1.86 -1.17
C SER A 60 -6.77 -1.09 -2.49
N GLN A 61 -5.86 -0.16 -2.76
CA GLN A 61 -5.98 0.85 -3.82
C GLN A 61 -6.20 0.23 -5.21
N LEU A 62 -5.38 -0.75 -5.59
CA LEU A 62 -5.52 -1.43 -6.88
C LEU A 62 -6.78 -2.31 -6.94
N TRP A 63 -7.08 -3.00 -5.83
CA TRP A 63 -8.27 -3.84 -5.72
C TRP A 63 -9.56 -3.03 -5.87
N ASP A 64 -9.69 -1.94 -5.12
CA ASP A 64 -10.86 -1.07 -5.15
C ASP A 64 -10.97 -0.34 -6.49
N CYS A 65 -9.86 0.20 -7.02
CA CYS A 65 -9.88 0.89 -8.31
C CYS A 65 -10.34 -0.03 -9.45
N THR A 66 -9.83 -1.27 -9.49
CA THR A 66 -10.23 -2.23 -10.53
C THR A 66 -11.68 -2.65 -10.38
N LEU A 67 -12.16 -2.95 -9.18
CA LEU A 67 -13.56 -3.33 -8.95
C LEU A 67 -14.52 -2.18 -9.25
N ILE A 68 -14.22 -0.96 -8.83
CA ILE A 68 -15.05 0.22 -9.11
C ILE A 68 -15.09 0.51 -10.61
N THR A 69 -13.95 0.42 -11.30
CA THR A 69 -13.89 0.57 -12.77
C THR A 69 -14.84 -0.44 -13.44
N ARG A 70 -14.82 -1.70 -13.00
CA ARG A 70 -15.73 -2.72 -13.52
C ARG A 70 -17.19 -2.43 -13.20
N ALA A 71 -17.49 -1.95 -11.99
CA ALA A 71 -18.85 -1.61 -11.58
C ALA A 71 -19.44 -0.48 -12.46
N ILE A 72 -18.67 0.58 -12.71
CA ILE A 72 -19.07 1.72 -13.56
C ILE A 72 -19.36 1.25 -15.00
N LEU A 73 -18.49 0.40 -15.56
CA LEU A 73 -18.69 -0.15 -16.90
C LEU A 73 -19.93 -1.05 -16.97
N ALA A 74 -20.21 -1.81 -15.91
CA ALA A 74 -21.36 -2.70 -15.85
C ALA A 74 -22.69 -1.97 -15.59
N SER A 75 -22.65 -0.79 -14.99
CA SER A 75 -23.84 0.03 -14.69
C SER A 75 -24.20 1.04 -15.79
N ASP A 76 -23.51 1.00 -16.94
CA ASP A 76 -23.71 1.93 -18.07
C ASP A 76 -23.55 3.42 -17.70
N MET A 77 -22.68 3.71 -16.72
CA MET A 77 -22.43 5.07 -16.21
C MET A 77 -21.15 5.68 -16.82
N VAL A 78 -20.76 5.24 -18.01
CA VAL A 78 -19.50 5.64 -18.64
C VAL A 78 -19.48 7.12 -18.98
N GLU A 79 -20.58 7.68 -19.45
CA GLU A 79 -20.68 9.11 -19.78
C GLU A 79 -20.58 9.99 -18.53
N GLU A 80 -21.13 9.54 -17.40
CA GLU A 80 -21.06 10.26 -16.13
C GLU A 80 -19.65 10.25 -15.52
N TYR A 81 -18.96 9.11 -15.62
CA TYR A 81 -17.65 8.89 -14.99
C TYR A 81 -16.47 8.82 -15.95
N GLY A 82 -16.62 9.31 -17.19
CA GLY A 82 -15.61 9.16 -18.25
C GLY A 82 -14.21 9.66 -17.85
N ASP A 83 -14.13 10.80 -17.15
CA ASP A 83 -12.84 11.33 -16.67
C ASP A 83 -12.26 10.54 -15.50
N SER A 84 -13.10 10.00 -14.61
CA SER A 84 -12.67 9.07 -13.56
C SER A 84 -12.13 7.78 -14.15
N LEU A 85 -12.76 7.24 -15.20
CA LEU A 85 -12.31 6.04 -15.92
C LEU A 85 -10.96 6.25 -16.61
N LYS A 86 -10.70 7.43 -17.20
CA LYS A 86 -9.37 7.76 -17.76
C LYS A 86 -8.28 7.74 -16.69
N LYS A 87 -8.56 8.33 -15.52
CA LYS A 87 -7.62 8.33 -14.37
C LYS A 87 -7.43 6.94 -13.80
N ALA A 88 -8.50 6.16 -13.68
CA ALA A 88 -8.43 4.77 -13.23
C ALA A 88 -7.59 3.92 -14.19
N HIS A 89 -7.78 4.08 -15.50
CA HIS A 89 -6.97 3.40 -16.51
C HIS A 89 -5.49 3.76 -16.39
N PHE A 90 -5.16 5.05 -16.24
CA PHE A 90 -3.78 5.49 -15.99
C PHE A 90 -3.21 4.86 -14.72
N PHE A 91 -3.92 4.95 -13.59
CA PHE A 91 -3.47 4.38 -12.32
C PHE A 91 -3.22 2.87 -12.39
N ILE A 92 -4.14 2.11 -12.99
CA ILE A 92 -4.00 0.66 -13.15
C ILE A 92 -2.78 0.34 -14.02
N LYS A 93 -2.56 1.08 -15.11
CA LYS A 93 -1.42 0.86 -16.02
C LYS A 93 -0.08 1.14 -15.34
N GLU A 94 0.03 2.23 -14.59
CA GLU A 94 1.26 2.58 -13.86
C GLU A 94 1.51 1.67 -12.63
N SER A 95 0.56 0.82 -12.27
CA SER A 95 0.65 -0.14 -11.17
C SER A 95 1.00 -1.57 -11.62
N GLN A 96 1.27 -1.79 -12.91
CA GLN A 96 1.73 -3.08 -13.48
C GLN A 96 3.25 -3.22 -13.41
#